data_AF-A0A7S4IJN1-F1
#
_entry.id   AF-A0A7S4IJN1-F1
#
_cell.length_a   1.000
_cell.length_b   1.000
_cell.length_c   1.000
_cell.angle_alpha   90.00
_cell.angle_beta   90.00
_cell.angle_gamma   90.00
#
_symmetry.space_group_name_H-M   'P 1'
#
loop_
_entity.id
_entity.type
_entity.pdbx_description
1 polymer ?
#
loop_
_entity_poly.entity_id
_entity_poly.type
_entity_poly.pdbx_seq_one_letter_code
_entity_poly.pdbx_strand_id
1 'polypeptide(L)'
;EEQSSPEAFAKVICLDLGLSREFQVAISHTIREQLTAYRRMIRSGEFKERAPVENVLRAQHDTPNWTPIAGPASKMNTLNRASMQNRFSQSARSFPTNTPPP
;
A
#
# COMPACT_ATOMS: atom_id res chain seq x y z
N GLU A 1 -20.40 -9.78 4.67
CA GLU A 1 -19.10 -9.71 3.94
C GLU A 1 -18.95 -8.48 3.03
N GLU A 2 -19.80 -7.44 3.15
CA GLU A 2 -19.69 -6.18 2.38
C GLU A 2 -18.62 -5.18 2.90
N GLN A 3 -17.81 -5.56 3.88
CA GLN A 3 -16.91 -4.63 4.58
C GLN A 3 -15.62 -4.28 3.81
N SER A 4 -15.35 -4.93 2.68
CA SER A 4 -14.10 -4.76 1.91
C SER A 4 -14.31 -4.13 0.53
N SER A 5 -15.22 -3.15 0.42
CA SER A 5 -15.41 -2.42 -0.84
C SER A 5 -14.37 -1.30 -1.01
N PRO A 6 -13.74 -1.17 -2.21
CA PRO A 6 -12.84 -0.05 -2.52
C PRO A 6 -13.48 1.33 -2.29
N GLU A 7 -14.78 1.45 -2.51
CA GLU A 7 -15.58 2.65 -2.31
C GLU A 7 -15.70 3.02 -0.83
N ALA A 8 -15.99 2.06 0.05
CA ALA A 8 -16.06 2.31 1.48
C ALA A 8 -14.70 2.74 2.03
N PHE A 9 -13.62 2.06 1.61
CA PHE A 9 -12.26 2.45 1.96
C PHE A 9 -11.91 3.86 1.48
N ALA A 10 -12.16 4.16 0.20
CA ALA A 10 -11.87 5.46 -0.40
C ALA A 10 -12.63 6.60 0.32
N LYS A 11 -13.87 6.35 0.74
CA LYS A 11 -14.65 7.31 1.53
C LYS A 11 -13.99 7.60 2.87
N VAL A 12 -13.62 6.56 3.63
CA VAL A 12 -13.01 6.72 4.97
C VAL A 12 -11.66 7.43 4.87
N ILE A 13 -10.77 6.99 3.97
CA ILE A 13 -9.43 7.59 3.87
C ILE A 13 -9.48 9.07 3.43
N CYS A 14 -10.42 9.45 2.56
CA CYS A 14 -10.59 10.85 2.20
C CYS A 14 -11.14 11.68 3.36
N LEU A 15 -12.01 11.12 4.20
CA LEU A 15 -12.49 11.80 5.41
C LEU A 15 -11.36 12.00 6.42
N ASP A 16 -10.55 10.97 6.68
CA ASP A 16 -9.45 11.02 7.64
C ASP A 16 -8.35 12.02 7.24
N LEU A 17 -8.09 12.15 5.94
CA LEU A 17 -7.08 13.05 5.38
C LEU A 17 -7.62 14.45 5.03
N GLY A 18 -8.93 14.69 5.19
CA GLY A 18 -9.57 15.97 4.82
C GLY A 18 -9.54 16.26 3.32
N LEU A 19 -9.60 15.23 2.47
CA LEU A 19 -9.56 15.34 1.01
C LEU A 19 -10.97 15.54 0.42
N SER A 20 -11.00 16.22 -0.72
CA SER A 20 -12.21 16.38 -1.54
C SER A 20 -12.78 15.04 -2.01
N ARG A 21 -14.10 15.01 -2.27
CA ARG A 21 -14.80 13.80 -2.74
C ARG A 21 -14.29 13.31 -4.10
N GLU A 22 -13.71 14.19 -4.92
CA GLU A 22 -13.13 13.82 -6.22
C GLU A 22 -12.05 12.74 -6.11
N PHE A 23 -11.30 12.72 -5.00
CA PHE A 23 -10.28 11.72 -4.74
C PHE A 23 -10.87 10.34 -4.42
N GLN A 24 -12.11 10.27 -3.94
CA GLN A 24 -12.76 8.98 -3.60
C GLN A 24 -12.94 8.11 -4.86
N VAL A 25 -13.35 8.75 -5.97
CA VAL A 25 -13.54 8.04 -7.25
C VAL A 25 -12.22 7.55 -7.80
N ALA A 26 -11.20 8.41 -7.82
CA ALA A 26 -9.86 8.05 -8.29
C ALA A 26 -9.26 6.90 -7.47
N ILE A 27 -9.28 6.98 -6.14
CA ILE A 27 -8.75 5.93 -5.24
C ILE A 27 -9.50 4.61 -5.44
N SER A 28 -10.84 4.63 -5.46
CA SER A 28 -11.64 3.43 -5.67
C SER A 28 -11.34 2.78 -7.02
N HIS A 29 -11.21 3.58 -8.08
CA HIS A 29 -10.90 3.10 -9.42
C HIS A 29 -9.52 2.42 -9.46
N THR A 30 -8.48 3.10 -8.96
CA THR A 30 -7.11 2.55 -8.94
C THR A 30 -7.01 1.25 -8.12
N ILE A 31 -7.74 1.12 -7.01
CA ILE A 31 -7.78 -0.14 -6.24
C ILE A 31 -8.40 -1.27 -7.06
N ARG A 32 -9.48 -1.02 -7.82
CA ARG A 32 -10.10 -2.05 -8.67
C ARG A 32 -9.18 -2.50 -9.80
N GLU A 33 -8.43 -1.58 -10.39
CA GLU A 33 -7.42 -1.89 -11.39
C GLU A 33 -6.34 -2.80 -10.80
N GLN A 34 -5.81 -2.45 -9.62
CA GLN A 34 -4.84 -3.26 -8.89
C GLN A 34 -5.40 -4.67 -8.59
N LEU A 35 -6.63 -4.77 -8.06
CA LEU A 35 -7.28 -6.07 -7.79
C LEU A 35 -7.44 -6.92 -9.06
N THR A 36 -7.77 -6.29 -10.18
CA THR A 36 -7.91 -6.97 -11.48
C THR A 36 -6.56 -7.49 -11.96
N ALA A 37 -5.50 -6.70 -11.82
CA ALA A 37 -4.13 -7.12 -12.13
C ALA A 37 -3.68 -8.27 -11.22
N TYR A 38 -3.90 -8.19 -9.91
CA TYR A 38 -3.57 -9.26 -8.98
C TYR A 38 -4.32 -10.56 -9.28
N ARG A 39 -5.62 -10.49 -9.60
CA ARG A 39 -6.40 -11.66 -10.03
C ARG A 39 -5.82 -12.31 -11.29
N ARG A 40 -5.28 -11.51 -12.22
CA ARG A 40 -4.58 -12.04 -13.40
C ARG A 40 -3.29 -12.76 -12.99
N MET A 41 -2.46 -12.15 -12.13
CA MET A 41 -1.22 -12.77 -11.63
C MET A 41 -1.47 -14.08 -10.88
N ILE A 42 -2.55 -14.15 -10.09
CA ILE A 42 -2.94 -15.37 -9.37
C ILE A 42 -3.25 -16.48 -10.38
N ARG A 43 -4.00 -16.16 -11.44
CA ARG A 43 -4.34 -17.14 -12.48
C ARG A 43 -3.15 -17.55 -13.35
N SER A 44 -2.18 -16.67 -13.57
CA SER A 44 -0.95 -17.00 -14.32
C SER A 44 0.09 -17.75 -13.48
N GLY A 45 -0.10 -17.84 -12.15
CA GLY A 45 0.87 -18.44 -11.23
C GLY A 45 2.08 -17.54 -10.92
N GLU A 46 2.10 -16.30 -11.42
CA GLU A 46 3.16 -15.32 -11.17
C GLU A 46 2.97 -14.56 -9.85
N PHE A 47 1.86 -14.80 -9.16
CA PHE A 47 1.57 -14.17 -7.89
C PHE A 47 2.46 -14.74 -6.78
N LYS A 48 3.33 -13.88 -6.24
CA LYS A 48 4.08 -14.19 -5.02
C LYS A 48 3.18 -13.98 -3.80
N GLU A 49 2.81 -15.08 -3.13
CA GLU A 49 2.03 -15.03 -1.90
C GLU A 49 2.80 -14.29 -0.79
N ARG A 50 2.05 -13.53 0.03
CA ARG A 50 2.64 -12.87 1.20
C ARG A 50 2.83 -13.88 2.31
N ALA A 51 3.92 -13.73 3.06
CA ALA A 51 4.13 -14.53 4.27
C ALA A 51 2.93 -14.35 5.23
N PRO A 52 2.56 -15.41 5.98
CA PRO A 52 1.56 -15.30 7.03
C PRO A 52 1.89 -14.18 8.03
N VAL A 53 0.85 -13.57 8.60
CA VAL A 53 1.04 -12.51 9.60
C VAL A 53 1.39 -13.16 10.93
N GLU A 54 2.67 -13.09 11.32
CA GLU A 54 3.16 -13.62 12.60
C GLU A 54 2.94 -12.65 13.77
N ASN A 55 3.06 -11.34 13.50
CA ASN A 55 2.91 -10.29 14.52
C ASN A 55 1.82 -9.29 14.09
N VAL A 56 0.91 -8.98 15.02
CA VAL A 56 -0.18 -8.01 14.83
C VAL A 56 0.38 -6.59 14.68
N LEU A 57 1.50 -6.30 15.34
CA LEU A 57 2.18 -5.01 15.25
C LEU A 57 3.28 -5.05 14.20
N ARG A 58 3.30 -4.05 13.31
CA ARG A 58 4.41 -3.84 12.39
C ARG A 58 5.63 -3.30 13.13
N ALA A 59 6.83 -3.61 12.65
CA ALA A 59 8.04 -3.03 13.19
C ALA A 59 8.04 -1.50 12.99
N GLN A 60 8.45 -0.75 14.02
CA GLN A 60 8.41 0.72 14.03
C GLN A 60 9.18 1.36 12.87
N HIS A 61 10.29 0.74 12.45
CA HIS A 61 11.10 1.24 11.33
C HIS A 61 10.38 1.12 9.97
N ASP A 62 9.40 0.23 9.84
CA ASP A 62 8.65 0.01 8.60
C ASP A 62 7.37 0.84 8.55
N THR A 63 6.89 1.38 9.68
CA THR A 63 5.68 2.22 9.75
C THR A 63 5.64 3.33 8.69
N PRO A 64 6.71 4.10 8.42
CA PRO A 64 6.71 5.16 7.40
C PRO A 64 6.44 4.67 5.97
N ASN A 65 6.62 3.38 5.70
CA ASN A 65 6.34 2.79 4.39
C ASN A 65 4.84 2.54 4.16
N TRP A 66 4.05 2.44 5.24
CA TRP A 66 2.62 2.12 5.22
C TRP A 66 1.73 3.34 5.49
N THR A 67 2.30 4.45 5.96
CA THR A 67 1.56 5.69 6.20
C THR A 67 1.18 6.37 4.88
N PRO A 68 -0.08 6.80 4.67
CA PRO A 68 -0.48 7.56 3.49
C PRO A 68 0.18 8.93 3.48
N ILE A 69 0.50 9.44 2.30
CA ILE A 69 1.08 10.77 2.11
C ILE A 69 0.24 11.51 1.08
N ALA A 70 -0.30 12.67 1.47
CA ALA A 70 -1.06 13.55 0.60
C ALA A 70 -0.58 15.00 0.77
N GLY A 71 -0.42 15.71 -0.34
CA GLY A 71 0.01 17.11 -0.34
C GLY A 71 0.12 17.67 -1.75
N PRO A 72 0.36 18.98 -1.89
CA PRO A 72 0.54 19.61 -3.21
C PRO A 72 1.67 18.94 -3.98
N ALA A 73 1.50 18.76 -5.30
CA ALA A 73 2.50 18.11 -6.15
C ALA A 73 3.90 18.74 -6.02
N SER A 74 3.99 20.06 -5.89
CA SER A 74 5.25 20.78 -5.68
C SER A 74 6.01 20.37 -4.41
N LYS A 75 5.29 19.97 -3.35
CA LYS A 75 5.86 19.47 -2.09
C LYS A 75 6.07 17.96 -2.09
N MET A 76 5.46 17.24 -3.05
CA MET A 76 5.57 15.79 -3.17
C MET A 76 6.70 15.38 -4.13
N ASN A 77 7.06 16.22 -5.10
CA ASN A 77 8.20 15.97 -6.00
C ASN A 77 9.56 15.93 -5.27
N THR A 78 9.67 16.59 -4.11
CA THR A 78 10.83 16.53 -3.22
C THR A 78 10.90 15.26 -2.37
N LEU A 79 9.80 14.52 -2.22
CA LEU A 79 9.80 13.13 -1.74
C LEU A 79 10.22 12.24 -2.90
N ASN A 80 11.54 12.25 -3.16
CA ASN A 80 12.31 11.51 -4.15
C ASN A 80 11.54 10.34 -4.78
N ARG A 81 11.32 10.38 -6.11
CA ARG A 81 10.67 9.31 -6.91
C ARG A 81 11.23 7.91 -6.60
N ALA A 82 12.52 7.83 -6.25
CA ALA A 82 13.18 6.61 -5.76
C ALA A 82 12.57 6.04 -4.47
N SER A 83 12.18 6.88 -3.51
CA SER A 83 11.53 6.46 -2.25
C SER A 83 10.09 5.97 -2.47
N MET A 84 9.35 6.53 -3.44
CA MET A 84 8.04 6.01 -3.84
C MET A 84 8.15 4.64 -4.53
N GLN A 85 9.10 4.46 -5.47
CA GLN A 85 9.35 3.16 -6.11
C GLN A 85 9.78 2.09 -5.09
N ASN A 86 10.60 2.49 -4.12
CA ASN A 86 11.11 1.59 -3.08
C ASN A 86 10.00 1.17 -2.09
N ARG A 87 8.99 2.01 -1.81
CA ARG A 87 7.83 1.63 -0.99
C ARG A 87 6.99 0.51 -1.61
N PHE A 88 6.75 0.54 -2.92
CA PHE A 88 6.07 -0.55 -3.63
C PHE A 88 6.90 -1.85 -3.65
N SER A 89 8.22 -1.73 -3.56
CA SER A 89 9.16 -2.86 -3.67
C SER A 89 9.51 -3.50 -2.31
N GLN A 90 9.57 -2.72 -1.22
CA GLN A 90 9.94 -3.17 0.12
C GLN A 90 8.79 -3.86 0.86
N SER A 91 7.53 -3.49 0.61
CA SER A 91 6.36 -4.22 1.13
C SER A 91 6.39 -5.73 0.78
N ALA A 92 7.13 -6.11 -0.28
CA ALA A 92 7.33 -7.49 -0.71
C ALA A 92 8.65 -8.15 -0.23
N ARG A 93 9.52 -7.45 0.53
CA ARG A 93 10.88 -7.92 0.87
C ARG A 93 11.36 -7.71 2.32
N SER A 94 10.75 -6.90 3.16
CA SER A 94 11.32 -6.61 4.49
C SER A 94 10.88 -7.60 5.59
N PHE A 95 11.55 -8.74 5.66
CA PHE A 95 11.90 -9.29 6.98
C PHE A 95 13.41 -9.48 7.04
N PRO A 96 14.09 -8.93 8.07
CA PRO A 96 15.48 -9.27 8.31
C PRO A 96 15.56 -10.75 8.69
N THR A 97 16.33 -11.53 7.93
CA THR A 97 16.81 -12.83 8.39
C THR A 97 17.61 -12.59 9.66
N ASN A 98 17.03 -12.93 10.81
CA ASN A 98 17.70 -12.95 12.09
C ASN A 98 18.66 -14.15 12.12
N THR A 99 19.70 -14.11 11.29
CA THR A 99 20.87 -14.99 11.42
C THR A 99 21.87 -14.26 12.30
N PRO A 100 22.17 -14.76 13.51
CA PRO A 100 23.24 -14.17 14.32
C PRO A 100 24.58 -14.39 13.60
N PRO A 101 25.50 -13.42 13.61
CA PRO A 101 26.85 -13.63 13.08
C PRO A 101 27.61 -14.64 13.97
N PRO A 102 28.59 -15.36 13.40
CA PRO A 102 29.41 -16.34 14.13
C PRO A 102 30.26 -15.71 15.24
#